data_AF-D4VBE1-F1
#
_entry.id   AF-D4VBE1-F1
#
_cell.length_a   1.000
_cell.length_b   1.000
_cell.length_c   1.000
_cell.angle_alpha   90.00
_cell.angle_beta   90.00
_cell.angle_gamma   90.00
#
_symmetry.space_group_name_H-M   'P 1'
#
loop_
_entity.id
_entity.type
_entity.pdbx_description
1 polymer ?
#
loop_
_entity_poly.entity_id
_entity_poly.type
_entity_poly.pdbx_seq_one_letter_code
_entity_poly.pdbx_strand_id
1 'polypeptide(L)'
;MEERMALKFHVPFIGIPFEVWQAGPVAKDVFIDLSDGPFLLKSFVKTDFRDGGTFIEAVADFDDSEFSECEIEMMDEVLAKYGNMTASELVSETHKEGTLWYRTAARAGLLEAFNKHECNNSDQQINFTEAMSDCAAEDYRESLNIRQTANLLNAESHV
;
A
#
# COMPACT_ATOMS: atom_id res chain seq x y z
N MET A 1 1.68 -2.91 4.65
CA MET A 1 3.15 -2.97 4.70
C MET A 1 3.75 -1.57 4.87
N GLU A 2 3.49 -0.62 3.96
CA GLU A 2 4.09 0.74 4.01
C GLU A 2 3.98 1.43 5.37
N GLU A 3 2.76 1.60 5.90
CA GLU A 3 2.53 2.23 7.21
C GLU A 3 3.30 1.52 8.35
N ARG A 4 3.39 0.19 8.29
CA ARG A 4 4.05 -0.61 9.33
C ARG A 4 5.57 -0.47 9.28
N MET A 5 6.16 -0.47 8.08
CA MET A 5 7.60 -0.18 7.90
C MET A 5 7.92 1.22 8.41
N ALA A 6 7.11 2.20 8.01
CA ALA A 6 7.27 3.58 8.42
C ALA A 6 7.26 3.70 9.96
N LEU A 7 6.28 3.10 10.63
CA LEU A 7 6.13 3.22 12.09
C LEU A 7 7.14 2.41 12.91
N LYS A 8 7.59 1.25 12.42
CA LYS A 8 8.49 0.36 13.17
C LYS A 8 9.96 0.69 12.92
N PHE A 9 10.32 0.99 11.68
CA PHE A 9 11.70 1.12 11.25
C PHE A 9 12.04 2.52 10.72
N HIS A 10 11.06 3.42 10.60
CA HIS A 10 11.25 4.77 10.06
C HIS A 10 11.85 4.79 8.65
N VAL A 11 11.54 3.77 7.85
CA VAL A 11 11.93 3.66 6.43
C VAL A 11 10.71 3.30 5.59
N PRO A 12 10.63 3.73 4.31
CA PRO A 12 9.57 3.29 3.41
C PRO A 12 9.73 1.82 3.03
N PHE A 13 8.62 1.18 2.63
CA PHE A 13 8.67 -0.13 2.00
C PHE A 13 8.91 0.04 0.50
N ILE A 14 7.89 0.49 -0.24
CA ILE A 14 7.99 0.75 -1.69
C ILE A 14 8.34 2.24 -1.93
N GLY A 15 7.89 3.14 -1.05
CA GLY A 15 8.14 4.57 -1.18
C GLY A 15 7.29 5.30 -2.22
N ILE A 16 6.14 4.73 -2.60
CA ILE A 16 5.15 5.38 -3.47
C ILE A 16 4.10 6.13 -2.66
N PRO A 17 3.44 7.16 -3.23
CA PRO A 17 2.34 7.85 -2.56
C PRO A 17 1.12 6.93 -2.44
N PHE A 18 0.44 7.02 -1.29
CA PHE A 18 -0.81 6.33 -1.02
C PHE A 18 -1.93 7.35 -0.85
N GLU A 19 -3.00 7.19 -1.61
CA GLU A 19 -4.14 8.10 -1.59
C GLU A 19 -5.32 7.54 -0.80
N VAL A 20 -6.20 8.44 -0.37
CA VAL A 20 -7.47 8.08 0.26
C VAL A 20 -8.53 7.87 -0.81
N TRP A 21 -9.06 6.65 -0.88
CA TRP A 21 -10.14 6.26 -1.78
C TRP A 21 -10.85 4.99 -1.28
N GLN A 22 -11.99 4.64 -1.85
CA GLN A 22 -12.87 3.58 -1.32
C GLN A 22 -12.24 2.19 -1.28
N ALA A 23 -11.41 1.81 -2.26
CA ALA A 23 -10.68 0.55 -2.24
C ALA A 23 -9.27 0.68 -1.63
N GLY A 24 -8.91 1.90 -1.20
CA GLY A 24 -7.60 2.24 -0.67
C GLY A 24 -7.34 1.71 0.74
N PRO A 25 -6.10 1.81 1.25
CA PRO A 25 -4.96 2.48 0.62
C PRO A 25 -4.08 1.50 -0.18
N VAL A 26 -4.63 0.83 -1.18
CA VAL A 26 -3.85 0.20 -2.26
C VAL A 26 -3.53 1.26 -3.33
N ALA A 27 -2.40 1.13 -4.02
CA ALA A 27 -2.09 1.96 -5.19
C ALA A 27 -3.11 1.71 -6.30
N LYS A 28 -3.60 2.78 -6.95
CA LYS A 28 -4.64 2.70 -8.00
C LYS A 28 -4.21 1.81 -9.16
N ASP A 29 -2.96 1.93 -9.60
CA ASP A 29 -2.42 1.14 -10.72
C ASP A 29 -2.40 -0.36 -10.40
N VAL A 30 -2.00 -0.73 -9.17
CA VAL A 30 -2.02 -2.13 -8.70
C VAL A 30 -3.45 -2.66 -8.64
N PHE A 31 -4.40 -1.86 -8.17
CA PHE A 31 -5.81 -2.26 -8.14
C PHE A 31 -6.37 -2.49 -9.54
N ILE A 32 -6.08 -1.59 -10.49
CA ILE A 32 -6.53 -1.71 -11.88
C ILE A 32 -5.91 -2.96 -12.52
N ASP A 33 -4.60 -3.17 -12.34
CA ASP A 33 -3.87 -4.32 -12.88
C ASP A 33 -4.48 -5.65 -12.42
N LEU A 34 -4.83 -5.75 -11.14
CA LEU A 34 -5.41 -6.96 -10.56
C LEU A 34 -6.91 -7.14 -10.86
N SER A 35 -7.61 -6.08 -11.29
CA SER A 35 -9.06 -6.13 -11.58
C SER A 35 -9.36 -6.59 -13.01
N ASP A 36 -8.56 -6.14 -13.99
CA ASP A 36 -8.78 -6.42 -15.42
C ASP A 36 -7.88 -7.55 -15.97
N GLY A 37 -7.05 -8.13 -15.11
CA GLY A 37 -6.06 -9.15 -15.46
C GLY A 37 -4.63 -8.59 -15.45
N PRO A 38 -3.67 -9.24 -14.75
CA PRO A 38 -2.35 -8.67 -14.54
C PRO A 38 -1.60 -8.39 -15.84
N PHE A 39 -1.13 -7.15 -15.99
CA PHE A 39 -0.21 -6.71 -17.03
C PHE A 39 1.13 -6.25 -16.43
N LEU A 40 1.09 -5.40 -15.41
CA LEU A 40 2.24 -4.96 -14.62
C LEU A 40 2.83 -6.14 -13.85
N LEU A 41 1.98 -6.92 -13.19
CA LEU A 41 2.41 -8.04 -12.34
C LEU A 41 2.36 -9.42 -13.04
N LYS A 42 2.18 -9.45 -14.36
CA LYS A 42 1.98 -10.68 -15.15
C LYS A 42 3.08 -11.73 -15.02
N SER A 43 4.30 -11.31 -14.70
CA SER A 43 5.45 -12.21 -14.51
C SER A 43 5.48 -12.85 -13.12
N PHE A 44 4.68 -12.35 -12.18
CA PHE A 44 4.72 -12.73 -10.77
C PHE A 44 3.42 -13.39 -10.30
N VAL A 45 2.28 -12.91 -10.82
CA VAL A 45 0.96 -13.44 -10.43
C VAL A 45 0.03 -13.64 -11.63
N LYS A 46 -0.95 -14.52 -11.43
CA LYS A 46 -2.14 -14.64 -12.28
C LYS A 46 -3.40 -14.46 -11.44
N THR A 47 -4.48 -14.05 -12.10
CA THR A 47 -5.80 -13.92 -11.48
C THR A 47 -6.75 -14.97 -12.01
N ASP A 48 -7.50 -15.60 -11.11
CA ASP A 48 -8.54 -16.56 -11.44
C ASP A 48 -9.86 -16.14 -10.78
N PHE A 49 -10.91 -15.95 -11.58
CA PHE A 49 -12.24 -15.62 -11.05
C PHE A 49 -13.01 -16.90 -10.75
N ARG A 50 -13.31 -17.13 -9.47
CA ARG A 50 -14.01 -18.32 -8.98
C ARG A 50 -14.98 -17.92 -7.87
N ASP A 51 -16.16 -18.52 -7.84
CA ASP A 51 -17.17 -18.33 -6.79
C ASP A 51 -17.52 -16.85 -6.48
N GLY A 52 -17.48 -15.97 -7.48
CA GLY A 52 -17.79 -14.55 -7.32
C GLY A 52 -16.65 -13.70 -6.75
N GLY A 53 -15.45 -14.28 -6.57
CA GLY A 53 -14.25 -13.59 -6.10
C GLY A 53 -13.06 -13.74 -7.06
N THR A 54 -12.11 -12.81 -6.95
CA THR A 54 -10.84 -12.86 -7.66
C THR A 54 -9.78 -13.46 -6.75
N PHE A 55 -9.18 -14.57 -7.17
CA PHE A 55 -8.06 -15.21 -6.49
C PHE A 55 -6.76 -14.86 -7.21
N ILE A 56 -5.73 -14.51 -6.44
CA ILE A 56 -4.40 -14.19 -6.95
C ILE A 56 -3.48 -15.37 -6.61
N GLU A 57 -2.89 -15.98 -7.63
CA GLU A 57 -1.98 -17.12 -7.50
C GLU A 57 -0.59 -16.72 -8.02
N ALA A 58 0.47 -17.09 -7.30
CA ALA A 58 1.85 -16.86 -7.74
C ALA A 58 2.18 -17.72 -8.98
N VAL A 59 2.95 -17.16 -9.92
CA VAL A 59 3.46 -17.87 -11.10
C VAL A 59 4.98 -17.91 -11.18
N ALA A 60 5.65 -17.27 -10.22
CA ALA A 60 7.09 -17.31 -10.02
C ALA A 60 7.41 -17.72 -8.58
N ASP A 61 8.59 -18.29 -8.38
CA ASP A 61 9.13 -18.54 -7.05
C ASP A 61 9.46 -17.19 -6.37
N PHE A 62 9.34 -17.14 -5.05
CA PHE A 62 9.70 -15.95 -4.28
C PHE A 62 11.23 -15.79 -4.27
N ASP A 63 11.70 -14.61 -4.66
CA ASP A 63 13.10 -14.19 -4.62
C ASP A 63 13.26 -13.10 -3.55
N ASP A 64 13.92 -13.44 -2.45
CA ASP A 64 14.15 -12.54 -1.32
C ASP A 64 15.42 -11.68 -1.50
N SER A 65 16.20 -11.88 -2.55
CA SER A 65 17.48 -11.19 -2.75
C SER A 65 17.36 -9.68 -2.96
N GLU A 66 16.17 -9.20 -3.34
CA GLU A 66 15.86 -7.77 -3.51
C GLU A 66 15.39 -7.10 -2.21
N PHE A 67 15.15 -7.86 -1.15
CA PHE A 67 14.61 -7.37 0.10
C PHE A 67 15.66 -7.38 1.20
N SER A 68 15.63 -6.35 2.04
CA SER A 68 16.37 -6.32 3.30
C SER A 68 15.71 -7.20 4.36
N GLU A 69 16.49 -7.58 5.38
CA GLU A 69 16.00 -8.37 6.51
C GLU A 69 14.79 -7.72 7.22
N CYS A 70 14.76 -6.38 7.33
CA CYS A 70 13.63 -5.70 7.96
C CYS A 70 12.37 -5.67 7.07
N GLU A 71 12.53 -5.68 5.74
CA GLU A 71 11.43 -5.82 4.78
C GLU A 71 10.84 -7.24 4.85
N ILE A 72 11.68 -8.28 4.90
CA ILE A 72 11.26 -9.68 5.06
C ILE A 72 10.53 -9.87 6.40
N GLU A 73 11.12 -9.43 7.52
CA GLU A 73 10.50 -9.49 8.84
C GLU A 73 9.11 -8.83 8.85
N MET A 74 8.97 -7.68 8.18
CA MET A 74 7.70 -6.98 8.10
C MET A 74 6.66 -7.71 7.24
N MET A 75 7.08 -8.32 6.13
CA MET A 75 6.19 -9.13 5.29
C MET A 75 5.64 -10.31 6.09
N ASP A 76 6.51 -11.01 6.83
CA ASP A 76 6.11 -12.12 7.70
C ASP A 76 5.13 -11.68 8.81
N GLU A 77 5.39 -10.56 9.47
CA GLU A 77 4.47 -10.00 10.49
C GLU A 77 3.09 -9.65 9.91
N VAL A 78 3.06 -9.05 8.72
CA VAL A 78 1.81 -8.70 8.03
C VAL A 78 1.06 -9.96 7.62
N LEU A 79 1.74 -10.95 7.04
CA LEU A 79 1.12 -12.21 6.63
C LEU A 79 0.59 -13.00 7.84
N ALA A 80 1.35 -13.08 8.93
CA ALA A 80 0.92 -13.75 10.16
C ALA A 80 -0.35 -13.13 10.75
N LYS A 81 -0.51 -11.81 10.64
CA LYS A 81 -1.65 -11.09 11.19
C LYS A 81 -2.86 -11.00 10.25
N TYR A 82 -2.62 -10.82 8.97
CA TYR A 82 -3.64 -10.41 7.99
C TYR A 82 -3.79 -11.37 6.80
N GLY A 83 -2.92 -12.38 6.66
CA GLY A 83 -2.86 -13.23 5.46
C GLY A 83 -4.09 -14.10 5.19
N ASN A 84 -4.99 -14.25 6.18
CA ASN A 84 -6.25 -14.97 6.03
C ASN A 84 -7.46 -14.04 5.75
N MET A 85 -7.24 -12.73 5.65
CA MET A 85 -8.30 -11.75 5.42
C MET A 85 -8.52 -11.51 3.93
N THR A 86 -9.77 -11.32 3.54
CA THR A 86 -10.15 -10.90 2.19
C THR A 86 -9.78 -9.44 1.92
N ALA A 87 -9.73 -9.04 0.65
CA ALA A 87 -9.48 -7.64 0.29
C ALA A 87 -10.46 -6.66 0.96
N SER A 88 -11.75 -7.01 1.04
CA SER A 88 -12.77 -6.16 1.69
C SER A 88 -12.55 -6.04 3.21
N GLU A 89 -12.09 -7.11 3.86
CA GLU A 89 -11.74 -7.08 5.27
C GLU A 89 -10.47 -6.24 5.52
N LEU A 90 -9.46 -6.34 4.66
CA LEU A 90 -8.25 -5.51 4.72
C LEU A 90 -8.58 -4.02 4.54
N VAL A 91 -9.44 -3.67 3.58
CA VAL A 91 -9.96 -2.31 3.41
C VAL A 91 -10.61 -1.84 4.71
N SER A 92 -11.50 -2.66 5.27
CA SER A 92 -12.19 -2.34 6.53
C SER A 92 -11.22 -2.12 7.69
N GLU A 93 -10.14 -2.92 7.81
CA GLU A 93 -9.08 -2.72 8.82
C GLU A 93 -8.39 -1.37 8.67
N THR A 94 -8.04 -1.00 7.43
CA THR A 94 -7.34 0.26 7.16
C THR A 94 -8.22 1.50 7.28
N HIS A 95 -9.55 1.34 7.20
CA HIS A 95 -10.51 2.44 7.29
C HIS A 95 -11.02 2.70 8.72
N LYS A 96 -10.60 1.89 9.70
CA LYS A 96 -11.02 2.04 11.10
C LYS A 96 -10.75 3.44 11.62
N GLU A 97 -11.62 3.91 12.50
CA GLU A 97 -11.47 5.20 13.16
C GLU A 97 -10.09 5.30 13.84
N GLY A 98 -9.43 6.44 13.64
CA GLY A 98 -8.11 6.71 14.17
C GLY A 98 -6.94 6.22 13.33
N THR A 99 -7.16 5.46 12.25
CA THR A 99 -6.13 5.17 11.22
C THR A 99 -5.75 6.42 10.44
N LEU A 100 -4.58 6.41 9.78
CA LEU A 100 -4.16 7.52 8.93
C LEU A 100 -5.08 7.74 7.73
N TRP A 101 -5.61 6.66 7.13
CA TRP A 101 -6.61 6.76 6.07
C TRP A 101 -7.85 7.51 6.58
N TYR A 102 -8.40 7.10 7.74
CA TYR A 102 -9.60 7.70 8.31
C TYR A 102 -9.40 9.18 8.65
N ARG A 103 -8.29 9.52 9.32
CA ARG A 103 -7.98 10.91 9.69
C ARG A 103 -7.86 11.80 8.46
N THR A 104 -7.19 11.30 7.42
CA THR A 104 -7.01 12.05 6.16
C THR A 104 -8.36 12.23 5.45
N ALA A 105 -9.18 11.17 5.35
CA ALA A 105 -10.52 11.24 4.78
C ALA A 105 -11.44 12.21 5.54
N ALA A 106 -11.41 12.16 6.87
CA ALA A 106 -12.21 13.00 7.74
C ALA A 106 -11.84 14.48 7.58
N ARG A 107 -10.54 14.79 7.61
CA ARG A 107 -10.01 16.16 7.45
C ARG A 107 -10.34 16.74 6.08
N ALA A 108 -10.37 15.91 5.04
CA ALA A 108 -10.73 16.30 3.69
C ALA A 108 -12.25 16.32 3.43
N GLY A 109 -13.09 15.94 4.41
CA GLY A 109 -14.55 15.90 4.27
C GLY A 109 -15.07 14.79 3.33
N LEU A 110 -14.30 13.71 3.14
CA LEU A 110 -14.60 12.68 2.14
C LEU A 110 -15.39 11.49 2.69
N LEU A 111 -15.47 11.31 4.01
CA LEU A 111 -16.11 10.13 4.62
C LEU A 111 -17.56 9.94 4.18
N GLU A 112 -18.37 11.01 4.19
CA GLU A 112 -19.78 10.92 3.79
C GLU A 112 -19.95 10.61 2.30
N ALA A 113 -19.14 11.26 1.45
CA ALA A 113 -19.17 11.04 0.01
C ALA A 113 -18.75 9.61 -0.36
N PHE A 114 -17.74 9.05 0.30
CA PHE A 114 -17.36 7.64 0.16
C PHE A 114 -18.46 6.70 0.66
N ASN A 115 -19.09 6.97 1.80
CA ASN A 115 -20.18 6.11 2.31
C ASN A 115 -21.41 6.11 1.39
N LYS A 116 -21.75 7.26 0.81
CA LYS A 116 -22.87 7.39 -0.13
C LYS A 116 -22.54 7.00 -1.57
N HIS A 117 -21.30 6.62 -1.84
CA HIS A 117 -20.80 6.32 -3.19
C HIS A 117 -20.99 7.49 -4.16
N GLU A 118 -20.96 8.73 -3.66
CA GLU A 118 -21.01 9.96 -4.45
C GLU A 118 -19.65 10.26 -5.10
N CYS A 119 -18.56 9.82 -4.45
CA CYS A 119 -17.24 9.72 -5.03
C CYS A 119 -16.58 8.40 -4.62
N ASN A 120 -15.63 7.91 -5.43
CA ASN A 120 -14.90 6.68 -5.16
C ASN A 120 -13.40 6.89 -4.95
N ASN A 121 -12.86 8.05 -5.35
CA ASN A 121 -11.44 8.39 -5.28
C ASN A 121 -11.19 9.85 -4.90
N SER A 122 -9.96 10.12 -4.49
CA SER A 122 -9.44 11.48 -4.27
C SER A 122 -7.93 11.52 -4.55
N ASP A 123 -7.37 12.72 -4.61
CA ASP A 123 -5.91 12.98 -4.70
C ASP A 123 -5.31 13.26 -3.31
N GLN A 124 -6.05 13.01 -2.23
CA GLN A 124 -5.57 13.25 -0.87
C GLN A 124 -4.59 12.15 -0.48
N GLN A 125 -3.33 12.52 -0.32
CA GLN A 125 -2.28 11.57 0.07
C GLN A 125 -2.23 11.38 1.59
N ILE A 126 -1.97 10.14 1.99
CA ILE A 126 -1.77 9.73 3.37
C ILE A 126 -0.36 10.14 3.80
N ASN A 127 -0.26 10.93 4.86
CA ASN A 127 1.00 11.34 5.44
C ASN A 127 1.38 10.44 6.63
N PHE A 128 2.28 9.48 6.41
CA PHE A 128 2.75 8.57 7.47
C PHE A 128 3.47 9.27 8.63
N THR A 129 4.04 10.46 8.40
CA THR A 129 4.73 11.21 9.45
C THR A 129 3.80 11.72 10.56
N GLU A 130 2.48 11.77 10.31
CA GLU A 130 1.50 12.18 11.33
C GLU A 130 1.35 11.19 12.49
N ALA A 131 1.82 9.96 12.31
CA ALA A 131 1.78 8.92 13.34
C ALA A 131 3.12 8.72 14.07
N MET A 132 4.09 9.62 13.86
CA MET A 132 5.46 9.54 14.37
C MET A 132 5.80 10.71 15.29
N SER A 133 6.90 10.58 16.05
CA SER A 133 7.54 11.72 16.70
C SER A 133 8.30 12.58 15.67
N ASP A 134 8.61 13.83 16.01
CA ASP A 134 9.31 14.74 15.10
C ASP A 134 10.66 14.18 14.60
N CYS A 135 11.43 13.55 15.50
CA CYS A 135 12.71 12.93 15.15
C CYS A 135 12.53 11.75 14.17
N ALA A 136 11.60 10.85 14.47
CA ALA A 136 11.31 9.70 13.59
C ALA A 136 10.74 10.14 12.23
N ALA A 137 9.95 11.21 12.22
CA ALA A 137 9.42 11.80 11.00
C ALA A 137 10.51 12.43 10.13
N GLU A 138 11.58 12.97 10.72
CA GLU A 138 12.74 13.48 9.98
C GLU A 138 13.51 12.33 9.33
N ASP A 139 13.85 11.29 10.11
CA ASP A 139 14.53 10.08 9.61
C ASP A 139 13.75 9.43 8.46
N TYR A 140 12.42 9.31 8.61
CA TYR A 140 11.56 8.74 7.57
C TYR A 140 11.56 9.57 6.29
N ARG A 141 11.52 10.90 6.38
CA ARG A 141 11.53 11.78 5.19
C ARG A 141 12.84 11.68 4.42
N GLU A 142 13.97 11.62 5.13
CA GLU A 142 15.28 11.43 4.51
C GLU A 142 15.34 10.08 3.77
N SER A 143 14.94 9.00 4.45
CA SER A 143 14.89 7.66 3.87
C SER A 143 13.94 7.57 2.67
N LEU A 144 12.76 8.20 2.76
CA LEU A 144 11.79 8.28 1.68
C LEU A 144 12.36 8.98 0.44
N ASN A 145 13.04 10.11 0.63
CA ASN A 145 13.66 10.85 -0.46
C ASN A 145 14.74 10.02 -1.17
N ILE A 146 15.56 9.29 -0.42
CA ILE A 146 16.59 8.39 -0.97
C ILE A 146 15.91 7.29 -1.81
N ARG A 147 14.90 6.61 -1.26
CA ARG A 147 14.20 5.52 -1.97
C ARG A 147 13.51 6.03 -3.24
N GLN A 148 12.82 7.16 -3.17
CA GLN A 148 12.15 7.75 -4.34
C GLN A 148 13.14 8.17 -5.43
N THR A 149 14.28 8.76 -5.03
CA THR A 149 15.35 9.09 -5.98
C THR A 149 15.91 7.83 -6.66
N ALA A 150 16.15 6.76 -5.90
CA ALA A 150 16.60 5.49 -6.46
C ALA A 150 15.56 4.88 -7.43
N ASN A 151 14.28 4.91 -7.08
CA ASN A 151 13.20 4.42 -7.95
C ASN A 151 13.15 5.19 -9.28
N LEU A 152 13.30 6.51 -9.25
CA LEU A 152 13.34 7.34 -10.46
C LEU A 152 14.53 6.99 -11.35
N LEU A 153 15.73 6.86 -10.78
CA LEU A 153 16.94 6.49 -11.53
C LEU A 153 16.82 5.10 -12.17
N ASN A 154 16.27 4.13 -11.44
CA ASN A 154 16.02 2.79 -11.98
C ASN A 154 15.00 2.80 -13.11
N ALA A 155 13.91 3.57 -12.98
CA ALA A 155 12.91 3.70 -14.03
C ALA A 155 13.53 4.29 -15.31
N GLU A 156 14.38 5.31 -15.21
CA GLU A 156 15.09 5.90 -16.36
C GLU A 156 16.08 4.93 -17.03
N SER A 157 16.67 4.01 -16.28
CA SER A 157 17.62 3.01 -16.81
C SER A 157 16.97 1.92 -17.68
N HIS A 158 15.64 1.76 -17.59
CA HIS A 158 14.86 0.73 -18.30
C HIS A 158 13.98 1.31 -19.44
N VAL A 159 14.22 2.56 -19.84
CA VAL A 159 13.59 3.23 -21.01
C VAL A 159 14.46 3.12 -22.26
#